data_AF-A0AA37DGY7-F1
#
_entry.id   AF-A0AA37DGY7-F1
#
_cell.length_a   1.000
_cell.length_b   1.000
_cell.length_c   1.000
_cell.angle_alpha   90.00
_cell.angle_beta   90.00
_cell.angle_gamma   90.00
#
_symmetry.space_group_name_H-M   'P 1'
#
loop_
_entity.id
_entity.type
_entity.pdbx_description
1 polymer ?
#
loop_
_entity_poly.entity_id
_entity_poly.type
_entity_poly.pdbx_seq_one_letter_code
_entity_poly.pdbx_strand_id
1 'polypeptide(L)'
;MKKSGAAKPAAPLRAVSETARCPHEKRCGGCSYSALPYAEQLRKKQREAEKLLGKFCKVEPIVAAPEPLHYRNKVTASFGFQNKKLVVGVYERDSHRVVPIDHCRIQNRTADRIIHIIRDLAVSFRLKAYDEDLRIGTLRHVLVRTSEATGQIMVVIVTGTPIFPGSKNFVTALRKQCPEITTVIQNINPQKTSMILGERDKVLYGKGYIEDELLGLTFRLSPASFYQVNAKMTEKLYEIALSFAQLTPNDTVLDAYCGVGTIGMAASRSAGQVIGVELNKAAVRDAIANAKRNGIENIRFFADDASDFLLRVAESGEKLDVVIMDPPRSGSTERFLQSACKVKPKRIVYVSCNPETLARDLQLLKRWNYHCERIVPIDNFPLTEHLECVALLEKKS
;
A
#
# COMPACT_ATOMS: atom_id res chain seq x y z
N MET A 1 30.72 40.86 19.77
CA MET A 1 29.85 40.84 18.57
C MET A 1 30.35 39.77 17.60
N LYS A 2 29.78 38.56 17.62
CA LYS A 2 30.10 37.49 16.65
C LYS A 2 28.90 37.31 15.73
N LYS A 3 29.11 37.54 14.43
CA LYS A 3 28.10 37.50 13.37
C LYS A 3 27.47 36.10 13.27
N SER A 4 26.16 36.05 13.37
CA SER A 4 25.31 34.88 13.10
C SER A 4 25.34 34.57 11.60
N GLY A 5 25.88 33.39 11.24
CA GLY A 5 25.79 32.87 9.89
C GLY A 5 24.37 32.39 9.61
N ALA A 6 23.55 33.21 8.96
CA ALA A 6 22.25 32.80 8.46
C ALA A 6 22.43 31.68 7.43
N ALA A 7 21.75 30.55 7.65
CA ALA A 7 21.67 29.46 6.68
C ALA A 7 21.00 29.96 5.40
N LYS A 8 21.66 29.76 4.25
CA LYS A 8 21.09 30.11 2.94
C LYS A 8 19.80 29.29 2.70
N PRO A 9 18.76 29.88 2.09
CA PRO A 9 17.58 29.13 1.67
C PRO A 9 17.98 28.03 0.70
N ALA A 10 17.36 26.85 0.82
CA ALA A 10 17.51 25.78 -0.16
C ALA A 10 17.10 26.30 -1.55
N ALA A 11 17.89 25.99 -2.58
CA ALA A 11 17.59 26.39 -3.94
C ALA A 11 16.19 25.87 -4.34
N PRO A 12 15.39 26.66 -5.08
CA PRO A 12 14.10 26.19 -5.57
C PRO A 12 14.31 24.94 -6.42
N LEU A 13 13.64 23.87 -6.03
CA LEU A 13 13.58 22.60 -6.74
C LEU A 13 13.14 22.89 -8.19
N ARG A 14 13.99 22.55 -9.17
CA ARG A 14 13.70 22.78 -10.60
C ARG A 14 12.42 22.03 -10.97
N ALA A 15 11.38 22.77 -11.36
CA ALA A 15 10.15 22.18 -11.86
C ALA A 15 10.46 21.33 -13.11
N VAL A 16 10.41 20.01 -12.96
CA VAL A 16 10.56 19.07 -14.07
C VAL A 16 9.24 19.11 -14.86
N SER A 17 9.33 19.42 -16.15
CA SER A 17 8.19 19.37 -17.06
C SER A 17 7.46 18.02 -16.96
N GLU A 18 6.14 18.06 -16.83
CA GLU A 18 5.28 16.88 -16.70
C GLU A 18 5.28 16.00 -17.97
N THR A 19 5.83 16.50 -19.09
CA THR A 19 6.04 15.79 -20.35
C THR A 19 7.47 15.28 -20.57
N ALA A 20 8.42 15.66 -19.72
CA ALA A 20 9.81 15.21 -19.83
C ALA A 20 9.99 13.76 -19.35
N ARG A 21 10.82 12.99 -20.07
CA ARG A 21 11.22 11.64 -19.63
C ARG A 21 11.87 11.72 -18.25
N CYS A 22 11.58 10.74 -17.39
CA CYS A 22 12.18 10.68 -16.07
C CYS A 22 13.71 10.51 -16.20
N PRO A 23 14.53 11.41 -15.63
CA PRO A 23 15.99 11.32 -15.77
C PRO A 23 16.58 10.07 -15.10
N HIS A 24 15.80 9.41 -14.24
CA HIS A 24 16.19 8.23 -13.48
C HIS A 24 15.70 6.91 -14.10
N GLU A 25 14.95 6.93 -15.20
CA GLU A 25 14.26 5.75 -15.78
C GLU A 25 15.18 4.53 -15.98
N LYS A 26 16.42 4.73 -16.42
CA LYS A 26 17.37 3.63 -16.69
C LYS A 26 17.88 2.92 -15.43
N ARG A 27 17.84 3.59 -14.27
CA ARG A 27 18.43 3.11 -13.01
C ARG A 27 17.38 2.81 -11.94
N CYS A 28 16.32 3.61 -11.90
CA CYS A 28 15.19 3.46 -11.00
C CYS A 28 14.26 2.35 -11.53
N GLY A 29 14.07 1.29 -10.74
CA GLY A 29 13.15 0.19 -11.09
C GLY A 29 11.66 0.51 -10.92
N GLY A 30 11.29 1.76 -10.62
CA GLY A 30 9.95 2.11 -10.13
C GLY A 30 8.87 2.39 -11.19
N CYS A 31 9.23 2.69 -12.45
CA CYS A 31 8.27 3.09 -13.49
C CYS A 31 8.63 2.44 -14.84
N SER A 32 8.07 1.27 -15.15
CA SER A 32 8.37 0.54 -16.39
C SER A 32 7.77 1.17 -17.65
N TYR A 33 6.74 2.01 -17.52
CA TYR A 33 6.05 2.67 -18.64
C TYR A 33 6.28 4.19 -18.69
N SER A 34 7.36 4.69 -18.08
CA SER A 34 7.55 6.14 -17.89
C SER A 34 7.69 6.93 -19.20
N ALA A 35 8.15 6.27 -20.27
CA ALA A 35 8.30 6.85 -21.61
C ALA A 35 7.04 6.77 -22.50
N LEU A 36 5.99 6.04 -22.08
CA LEU A 36 4.77 5.86 -22.87
C LEU A 36 3.71 6.94 -22.55
N PRO A 37 3.02 7.51 -23.54
CA PRO A 37 1.82 8.32 -23.30
C PRO A 37 0.76 7.54 -22.51
N TYR A 38 0.05 8.20 -21.60
CA TYR A 38 -0.86 7.53 -20.67
C TYR A 38 -1.95 6.69 -21.37
N ALA A 39 -2.53 7.20 -22.46
CA ALA A 39 -3.49 6.45 -23.26
C ALA A 39 -2.91 5.16 -23.86
N GLU A 40 -1.62 5.15 -24.21
CA GLU A 40 -0.94 3.95 -24.70
C GLU A 40 -0.67 2.95 -23.56
N GLN A 41 -0.36 3.44 -22.36
CA GLN A 41 -0.25 2.59 -21.16
C GLN A 41 -1.55 1.83 -20.90
N LEU A 42 -2.69 2.54 -20.92
CA LEU A 42 -4.02 1.95 -20.73
C LEU A 42 -4.34 0.91 -21.81
N ARG A 43 -4.07 1.21 -23.09
CA ARG A 43 -4.25 0.24 -24.19
C ARG A 43 -3.39 -1.00 -24.00
N LYS A 44 -2.13 -0.84 -23.55
CA LYS A 44 -1.23 -1.96 -23.31
C LYS A 44 -1.72 -2.83 -22.14
N LYS A 45 -2.14 -2.22 -21.03
CA LYS A 45 -2.71 -2.94 -19.87
C LYS A 45 -4.02 -3.64 -20.22
N GLN A 46 -4.91 -2.99 -20.97
CA GLN A 46 -6.16 -3.57 -21.46
C GLN A 46 -5.90 -4.83 -22.29
N ARG A 47 -4.99 -4.76 -23.27
CA ARG A 47 -4.62 -5.91 -24.11
C ARG A 47 -4.02 -7.05 -23.30
N GLU A 48 -3.21 -6.74 -22.29
CA GLU A 48 -2.64 -7.77 -21.42
C GLU A 48 -3.74 -8.47 -20.59
N ALA A 49 -4.69 -7.70 -20.03
CA ALA A 49 -5.85 -8.26 -19.34
C ALA A 49 -6.70 -9.14 -20.27
N GLU A 50 -7.02 -8.66 -21.47
CA GLU A 50 -7.78 -9.42 -22.47
C GLU A 50 -7.07 -10.73 -22.87
N LYS A 51 -5.75 -10.68 -23.05
CA LYS A 51 -4.94 -11.85 -23.38
C LYS A 51 -4.94 -12.89 -22.25
N LEU A 52 -4.77 -12.46 -21.00
CA LEU A 52 -4.67 -13.36 -19.85
C LEU A 52 -6.03 -13.88 -19.37
N LEU A 53 -7.05 -13.01 -19.39
CA LEU A 53 -8.32 -13.22 -18.71
C LEU A 53 -9.52 -13.38 -19.66
N GLY A 54 -9.39 -13.00 -20.94
CA GLY A 54 -10.47 -13.03 -21.93
C GLY A 54 -11.05 -14.41 -22.23
N LYS A 55 -10.33 -15.48 -21.86
CA LYS A 55 -10.83 -16.87 -21.95
C LYS A 55 -11.85 -17.24 -20.86
N PHE A 56 -11.97 -16.45 -19.79
CA PHE A 56 -12.91 -16.69 -18.69
C PHE A 56 -14.22 -15.94 -18.88
N CYS A 57 -14.14 -14.66 -19.26
CA CYS A 57 -15.27 -13.83 -19.66
C CYS A 57 -14.78 -12.65 -20.52
N LYS A 58 -15.70 -11.86 -21.07
CA LYS A 58 -15.34 -10.58 -21.70
C LYS A 58 -14.73 -9.65 -20.65
N VAL A 59 -13.52 -9.17 -20.90
CA VAL A 59 -12.86 -8.19 -20.03
C VAL A 59 -13.47 -6.81 -20.29
N GLU A 60 -13.94 -6.15 -19.24
CA GLU A 60 -14.51 -4.80 -19.32
C GLU A 60 -13.40 -3.75 -19.57
N PRO A 61 -13.75 -2.53 -20.02
CA PRO A 61 -12.77 -1.47 -20.22
C PRO A 61 -12.03 -1.09 -18.93
N ILE A 62 -10.71 -0.89 -19.05
CA ILE A 62 -9.85 -0.49 -17.94
C ILE A 62 -10.29 0.85 -17.33
N VAL A 63 -10.40 0.87 -16.00
CA VAL A 63 -10.66 2.09 -15.25
C VAL A 63 -9.38 2.89 -15.10
N ALA A 64 -9.35 4.06 -15.76
CA ALA A 64 -8.21 4.96 -15.74
C ALA A 64 -8.11 5.74 -14.42
N ALA A 65 -6.87 6.06 -14.03
CA ALA A 65 -6.60 7.03 -12.98
C ALA A 65 -6.93 8.44 -13.47
N PRO A 66 -7.73 9.22 -12.72
CA PRO A 66 -8.02 10.60 -13.09
C PRO A 66 -6.76 11.47 -13.02
N GLU A 67 -5.86 11.16 -12.08
CA GLU A 67 -4.59 11.83 -11.90
C GLU A 67 -3.47 10.77 -11.90
N PRO A 68 -2.78 10.55 -13.04
CA PRO A 68 -1.79 9.47 -13.17
C PRO A 68 -0.43 9.80 -12.53
N LEU A 69 -0.26 10.99 -11.96
CA LEU A 69 0.97 11.48 -11.35
C LEU A 69 0.77 11.73 -9.85
N HIS A 70 1.86 11.69 -9.09
CA HIS A 70 1.91 12.04 -7.65
C HIS A 70 0.93 11.32 -6.73
N TYR A 71 0.36 10.20 -7.19
CA TYR A 71 -0.68 9.46 -6.50
C TYR A 71 -0.20 8.67 -5.28
N ARG A 72 1.11 8.38 -5.15
CA ARG A 72 1.61 7.54 -4.04
C ARG A 72 1.61 8.30 -2.71
N ASN A 73 0.69 7.90 -1.84
CA ASN A 73 0.53 8.40 -0.48
C ASN A 73 1.56 7.86 0.52
N LYS A 74 2.37 6.88 0.12
CA LYS A 74 3.47 6.29 0.90
C LYS A 74 4.74 6.29 0.07
N VAL A 75 5.74 7.04 0.54
CA VAL A 75 7.03 7.20 -0.11
C VAL A 75 8.13 6.67 0.80
N THR A 76 8.97 5.78 0.27
CA THR A 76 10.16 5.29 0.98
C THR A 76 11.40 5.67 0.20
N ALA A 77 12.44 6.12 0.91
CA ALA A 77 13.77 6.32 0.37
C ALA A 77 14.84 5.75 1.32
N SER A 78 15.95 5.30 0.76
CA SER A 78 17.13 4.79 1.46
C SER A 78 18.21 5.85 1.50
N PHE A 79 18.89 5.95 2.64
CA PHE A 79 20.10 6.75 2.76
C PHE A 79 21.31 5.94 2.29
N GLY A 80 22.26 6.61 1.65
CA GLY A 80 23.51 5.99 1.24
C GLY A 80 24.65 7.01 1.14
N PHE A 81 25.83 6.52 0.76
CA PHE A 81 26.98 7.37 0.46
C PHE A 81 27.37 7.25 -1.02
N GLN A 82 27.55 8.40 -1.67
CA GLN A 82 28.16 8.48 -2.99
C GLN A 82 29.15 9.63 -3.01
N ASN A 83 30.38 9.37 -3.48
CA ASN A 83 31.44 10.38 -3.54
C ASN A 83 31.63 11.12 -2.20
N LYS A 84 31.61 10.37 -1.08
CA LYS A 84 31.70 10.89 0.30
C LYS A 84 30.56 11.85 0.71
N LYS A 85 29.47 11.93 -0.05
CA LYS A 85 28.28 12.72 0.27
C LYS A 85 27.12 11.82 0.66
N LEU A 86 26.36 12.24 1.66
CA LEU A 86 25.10 11.61 2.02
C LEU A 86 24.08 11.84 0.89
N VAL A 87 23.48 10.75 0.41
CA VAL A 87 22.43 10.78 -0.61
C VAL A 87 21.18 10.09 -0.08
N VAL A 88 20.04 10.45 -0.65
CA VAL A 88 18.75 9.81 -0.37
C VAL A 88 18.07 9.47 -1.70
N GLY A 89 17.43 8.31 -1.79
CA GLY A 89 16.72 7.91 -3.00
C GLY A 89 16.31 6.45 -2.98
N VAL A 90 16.21 5.82 -4.15
CA VAL A 90 15.77 4.41 -4.28
C VAL A 90 16.96 3.50 -4.52
N TYR A 91 16.83 2.21 -4.20
CA TYR A 91 17.84 1.25 -4.64
C TYR A 91 17.80 1.08 -6.16
N GLU A 92 18.99 1.02 -6.77
CA GLU A 92 19.18 0.64 -8.16
C GLU A 92 18.70 -0.80 -8.35
N ARG A 93 18.12 -1.11 -9.51
CA ARG A 93 17.64 -2.47 -9.81
C ARG A 93 18.76 -3.48 -9.56
N ASP A 94 18.44 -4.55 -8.84
CA ASP A 94 19.35 -5.66 -8.48
C ASP A 94 20.62 -5.25 -7.71
N SER A 95 20.59 -4.13 -6.97
CA SER A 95 21.69 -3.77 -6.05
C SER A 95 21.24 -3.01 -4.80
N HIS A 96 22.14 -2.84 -3.83
CA HIS A 96 21.94 -1.95 -2.67
C HIS A 96 22.53 -0.54 -2.90
N ARG A 97 22.89 -0.20 -4.14
CA ARG A 97 23.36 1.14 -4.48
C ARG A 97 22.17 2.10 -4.53
N VAL A 98 22.23 3.17 -3.73
CA VAL A 98 21.20 4.22 -3.77
C VAL A 98 21.34 5.03 -5.06
N VAL A 99 20.25 5.26 -5.78
CA VAL A 99 20.13 6.22 -6.89
C VAL A 99 19.54 7.49 -6.27
N PRO A 100 20.25 8.63 -6.27
CA PRO A 100 19.67 9.89 -5.79
C PRO A 100 18.51 10.27 -6.70
N ILE A 101 17.35 10.49 -6.11
CA ILE A 101 16.14 10.91 -6.82
C ILE A 101 15.83 12.32 -6.36
N ASP A 102 15.94 13.29 -7.27
CA ASP A 102 15.62 14.69 -6.96
C ASP A 102 14.11 14.92 -6.99
N HIS A 103 13.43 14.30 -7.95
CA HIS A 103 11.97 14.37 -8.12
C HIS A 103 11.41 13.07 -8.66
N CYS A 104 10.30 12.62 -8.08
CA CYS A 104 9.60 11.43 -8.54
C CYS A 104 8.16 11.75 -8.99
N ARG A 105 7.84 11.42 -10.25
CA ARG A 105 6.55 11.72 -10.89
C ARG A 105 5.36 10.97 -10.30
N ILE A 106 5.60 9.88 -9.58
CA ILE A 106 4.52 9.07 -8.96
C ILE A 106 4.39 9.29 -7.46
N GLN A 107 5.36 9.95 -6.82
CA GLN A 107 5.36 10.19 -5.38
C GLN A 107 4.63 11.48 -5.03
N ASN A 108 3.94 11.49 -3.90
CA ASN A 108 3.35 12.70 -3.37
C ASN A 108 4.42 13.81 -3.22
N ARG A 109 4.13 15.01 -3.72
CA ARG A 109 5.08 16.13 -3.76
C ARG A 109 5.52 16.58 -2.37
N THR A 110 4.61 16.57 -1.40
CA THR A 110 4.91 16.92 0.00
C THR A 110 5.84 15.89 0.63
N ALA A 111 5.58 14.60 0.41
CA ALA A 111 6.44 13.53 0.89
C ALA A 111 7.86 13.61 0.30
N ASP A 112 7.97 13.85 -1.01
CA ASP A 112 9.25 14.04 -1.71
C ASP A 112 10.02 15.24 -1.12
N ARG A 113 9.36 16.39 -0.94
CA ARG A 113 9.93 17.59 -0.32
C ARG A 113 10.45 17.31 1.10
N ILE A 114 9.67 16.61 1.92
CA ILE A 114 10.04 16.27 3.30
C ILE A 114 11.31 15.40 3.32
N ILE A 115 11.41 14.41 2.44
CA ILE A 115 12.58 13.52 2.34
C ILE A 115 13.85 14.32 2.02
N HIS A 116 13.77 15.27 1.10
CA HIS A 116 14.88 16.17 0.77
C HIS A 116 15.32 17.04 1.94
N ILE A 117 14.37 17.60 2.69
CA ILE A 117 14.66 18.39 3.89
C ILE A 117 15.31 17.51 4.97
N ILE A 118 14.85 16.27 5.14
CA ILE A 118 15.46 15.31 6.07
C ILE A 118 16.91 15.01 5.69
N ARG A 119 17.23 14.84 4.40
CA ARG A 119 18.61 14.68 3.91
C ARG A 119 19.47 15.89 4.29
N ASP A 120 18.98 17.10 4.03
CA ASP A 120 19.77 18.33 4.26
C ASP A 120 19.99 18.58 5.77
N LEU A 121 18.98 18.29 6.59
CA LEU A 121 19.12 18.27 8.05
C LEU A 121 20.09 17.19 8.51
N ALA A 122 20.05 15.99 7.93
CA ALA A 122 20.96 14.90 8.30
C ALA A 122 22.43 15.29 8.09
N VAL A 123 22.74 16.01 7.01
CA VAL A 123 24.06 16.59 6.76
C VAL A 123 24.43 17.59 7.86
N SER A 124 23.52 18.51 8.19
CA SER A 124 23.74 19.56 9.22
C SER A 124 23.96 18.99 10.63
N PHE A 125 23.28 17.89 10.94
CA PHE A 125 23.39 17.16 12.21
C PHE A 125 24.52 16.11 12.21
N ARG A 126 25.32 16.03 11.14
CA ARG A 126 26.43 15.08 10.97
C ARG A 126 25.99 13.61 11.13
N LEU A 127 24.76 13.30 10.74
CA LEU A 127 24.25 11.94 10.71
C LEU A 127 24.82 11.19 9.49
N LYS A 128 25.09 9.91 9.67
CA LYS A 128 25.65 9.05 8.61
C LYS A 128 24.60 8.06 8.13
N ALA A 129 24.61 7.74 6.84
CA ALA A 129 23.94 6.56 6.34
C ALA A 129 24.49 5.32 7.07
N TYR A 130 23.62 4.35 7.30
CA TYR A 130 23.97 3.09 7.90
C TYR A 130 24.57 2.16 6.86
N ASP A 131 25.71 1.59 7.18
CA ASP A 131 26.40 0.59 6.37
C ASP A 131 26.03 -0.79 6.95
N GLU A 132 25.37 -1.64 6.15
CA GLU A 132 24.88 -2.93 6.61
C GLU A 132 25.98 -3.99 6.80
N ASP A 133 27.09 -3.85 6.07
CA ASP A 133 28.21 -4.78 6.14
C ASP A 133 29.12 -4.44 7.33
N LEU A 134 29.40 -3.16 7.54
CA LEU A 134 30.18 -2.68 8.67
C LEU A 134 29.35 -2.49 9.95
N ARG A 135 28.02 -2.46 9.85
CA ARG A 135 27.05 -2.19 10.94
C ARG A 135 27.30 -0.87 11.67
N ILE A 136 27.81 0.14 10.96
CA ILE A 136 28.09 1.48 11.48
C ILE A 136 27.19 2.52 10.83
N GLY A 137 27.03 3.68 11.48
CA GLY A 137 26.17 4.76 11.01
C GLY A 137 24.81 4.77 11.71
N THR A 138 23.89 5.60 11.21
CA THR A 138 22.62 5.87 11.91
C THR A 138 21.42 5.64 11.00
N LEU A 139 21.36 6.31 9.86
CA LEU A 139 20.16 6.39 9.03
C LEU A 139 20.13 5.27 7.98
N ARG A 140 19.11 4.41 7.99
CA ARG A 140 18.90 3.40 6.94
C ARG A 140 17.94 3.92 5.88
N HIS A 141 16.74 4.26 6.30
CA HIS A 141 15.65 4.66 5.42
C HIS A 141 14.86 5.81 6.03
N VAL A 142 14.07 6.45 5.19
CA VAL A 142 12.98 7.33 5.58
C VAL A 142 11.73 6.87 4.85
N LEU A 143 10.62 6.82 5.58
CA LEU A 143 9.30 6.56 5.03
C LEU A 143 8.39 7.74 5.39
N VAL A 144 7.69 8.29 4.42
CA VAL A 144 6.71 9.35 4.61
C VAL A 144 5.35 8.86 4.13
N ARG A 145 4.33 8.93 4.98
CA ARG A 145 2.93 8.72 4.60
C ARG A 145 2.16 10.03 4.68
N THR A 146 1.27 10.24 3.74
CA THR A 146 0.40 11.41 3.64
C THR A 146 -1.04 10.95 3.47
N SER A 147 -1.97 11.41 4.28
CA SER A 147 -3.39 11.27 4.02
C SER A 147 -3.87 12.50 3.25
N GLU A 148 -4.44 12.32 2.06
CA GLU A 148 -5.03 13.43 1.29
C GLU A 148 -6.33 13.89 1.94
N ALA A 149 -7.15 12.96 2.45
CA ALA A 149 -8.44 13.27 3.07
C ALA A 149 -8.30 14.08 4.37
N THR A 150 -7.35 13.72 5.24
CA THR A 150 -7.21 14.37 6.56
C THR A 150 -6.07 15.39 6.62
N GLY A 151 -5.21 15.42 5.61
CA GLY A 151 -3.97 16.23 5.60
C GLY A 151 -2.90 15.76 6.58
N GLN A 152 -3.10 14.62 7.28
CA GLN A 152 -2.13 14.13 8.25
C GLN A 152 -0.89 13.53 7.58
N ILE A 153 0.28 13.77 8.17
CA ILE A 153 1.58 13.33 7.63
C ILE A 153 2.40 12.63 8.70
N MET A 154 2.79 11.39 8.41
CA MET A 154 3.66 10.57 9.24
C MET A 154 5.05 10.48 8.61
N VAL A 155 6.08 10.86 9.36
CA VAL A 155 7.48 10.64 9.02
C VAL A 155 8.05 9.53 9.90
N VAL A 156 8.59 8.49 9.28
CA VAL A 156 9.28 7.39 9.95
C VAL A 156 10.75 7.43 9.54
N ILE A 157 11.62 7.74 10.49
CA ILE A 157 13.07 7.71 10.32
C ILE A 157 13.56 6.34 10.79
N VAL A 158 14.05 5.53 9.86
CA VAL A 158 14.55 4.19 10.16
C VAL A 158 16.02 4.27 10.51
N THR A 159 16.38 3.82 11.72
CA THR A 159 17.77 3.80 12.20
C THR A 159 18.29 2.39 12.39
N GLY A 160 19.59 2.19 12.13
CA GLY A 160 20.27 0.91 12.36
C GLY A 160 20.52 0.61 13.84
N THR A 161 20.46 1.62 14.70
CA THR A 161 20.62 1.48 16.15
C THR A 161 19.52 2.24 16.90
N PRO A 162 19.27 1.93 18.19
CA PRO A 162 18.34 2.70 19.03
C PRO A 162 18.78 4.16 19.24
N ILE A 163 20.07 4.47 19.09
CA ILE A 163 20.63 5.78 19.36
C ILE A 163 20.46 6.66 18.13
N PHE A 164 19.62 7.70 18.27
CA PHE A 164 19.48 8.78 17.29
C PHE A 164 20.00 10.10 17.91
N PRO A 165 21.28 10.45 17.68
CA PRO A 165 21.91 11.64 18.26
C PRO A 165 21.16 12.91 17.90
N GLY A 166 20.85 13.73 18.90
CA GLY A 166 20.16 15.01 18.68
C GLY A 166 18.71 14.88 18.18
N SER A 167 18.08 13.70 18.28
CA SER A 167 16.73 13.43 17.77
C SER A 167 15.69 14.50 18.12
N LYS A 168 15.66 15.01 19.36
CA LYS A 168 14.76 16.10 19.76
C LYS A 168 14.98 17.36 18.91
N ASN A 169 16.22 17.83 18.80
CA ASN A 169 16.58 19.01 18.03
C ASN A 169 16.37 18.79 16.52
N PHE A 170 16.63 17.58 16.03
CA PHE A 170 16.38 17.20 14.63
C PHE A 170 14.88 17.32 14.31
N VAL A 171 14.02 16.76 15.16
CA VAL A 171 12.56 16.82 15.00
C VAL A 171 12.05 18.26 15.10
N THR A 172 12.58 19.08 16.02
CA THR A 172 12.26 20.51 16.08
C THR A 172 12.63 21.25 14.79
N ALA A 173 13.83 21.01 14.25
CA ALA A 173 14.29 21.64 13.02
C ALA A 173 13.45 21.19 11.80
N LEU A 174 13.12 19.90 11.72
CA LEU A 174 12.26 19.33 10.68
C LEU A 174 10.88 19.97 10.70
N ARG A 175 10.23 20.04 11.87
CA ARG A 175 8.90 20.64 12.01
C ARG A 175 8.89 22.15 11.76
N LYS A 176 10.01 22.84 11.98
CA LYS A 176 10.13 24.26 11.63
C LYS A 176 10.07 24.48 10.11
N GLN A 177 10.60 23.54 9.32
CA GLN A 177 10.59 23.61 7.85
C GLN A 177 9.39 22.90 7.20
N CYS A 178 8.77 21.99 7.95
CA CYS A 178 7.60 21.21 7.54
C CYS A 178 6.56 21.21 8.68
N PRO A 179 5.89 22.35 8.93
CA PRO A 179 4.91 22.46 10.02
C PRO A 179 3.69 21.56 9.84
N GLU A 180 3.42 21.08 8.62
CA GLU A 180 2.32 20.15 8.32
C GLU A 180 2.55 18.72 8.83
N ILE A 181 3.75 18.36 9.28
CA ILE A 181 4.03 17.04 9.85
C ILE A 181 3.26 16.88 11.16
N THR A 182 2.41 15.85 11.24
CA THR A 182 1.60 15.55 12.42
C THR A 182 2.22 14.50 13.32
N THR A 183 3.00 13.57 12.76
CA THR A 183 3.63 12.46 13.51
C THR A 183 5.06 12.22 13.03
N VAL A 184 6.01 12.07 13.97
CA VAL A 184 7.39 11.62 13.69
C VAL A 184 7.75 10.43 14.58
N ILE A 185 8.23 9.36 13.95
CA ILE A 185 8.57 8.10 14.59
C ILE A 185 10.00 7.72 14.22
N GLN A 186 10.76 7.24 15.19
CA GLN A 186 11.98 6.48 14.94
C GLN A 186 11.62 5.00 14.89
N ASN A 187 11.84 4.35 13.76
CA ASN A 187 11.78 2.88 13.68
C ASN A 187 13.20 2.32 13.75
N ILE A 188 13.41 1.26 14.53
CA ILE A 188 14.74 0.71 14.79
C ILE A 188 14.86 -0.64 14.09
N ASN A 189 15.76 -0.72 13.12
CA ASN A 189 16.02 -1.93 12.34
C ASN A 189 17.52 -2.25 12.34
N PRO A 190 18.02 -3.10 13.26
CA PRO A 190 19.42 -3.51 13.30
C PRO A 190 19.72 -4.73 12.41
N GLN A 191 18.69 -5.31 11.76
CA GLN A 191 18.81 -6.60 11.10
C GLN A 191 19.39 -6.47 9.68
N LYS A 192 20.18 -7.45 9.25
CA LYS A 192 20.58 -7.61 7.84
C LYS A 192 19.42 -8.29 7.09
N THR A 193 18.54 -7.48 6.52
CA THR A 193 17.29 -7.89 5.89
C THR A 193 16.88 -6.89 4.82
N SER A 194 16.14 -7.35 3.82
CA SER A 194 15.51 -6.49 2.81
C SER A 194 14.30 -5.72 3.36
N MET A 195 13.82 -6.07 4.55
CA MET A 195 12.74 -5.35 5.22
C MET A 195 13.18 -3.95 5.62
N ILE A 196 12.43 -2.93 5.19
CA ILE A 196 12.70 -1.52 5.50
C ILE A 196 12.52 -1.26 7.00
N LEU A 197 11.38 -1.68 7.56
CA LEU A 197 11.03 -1.44 8.95
C LEU A 197 11.47 -2.60 9.82
N GLY A 198 11.99 -2.29 11.01
CA GLY A 198 12.18 -3.24 12.10
C GLY A 198 10.95 -3.27 13.02
N GLU A 199 11.07 -4.00 14.13
CA GLU A 199 9.95 -4.31 15.01
C GLU A 199 9.67 -3.25 16.08
N ARG A 200 10.59 -2.30 16.26
CA ARG A 200 10.55 -1.36 17.40
C ARG A 200 10.35 0.08 16.92
N ASP A 201 9.26 0.67 17.36
CA ASP A 201 8.94 2.07 17.12
C ASP A 201 9.12 2.91 18.40
N LYS A 202 9.67 4.11 18.23
CA LYS A 202 9.73 5.15 19.25
C LYS A 202 9.12 6.43 18.71
N VAL A 203 8.00 6.85 19.29
CA VAL A 203 7.34 8.10 18.93
C VAL A 203 8.22 9.27 19.38
N LEU A 204 8.62 10.12 18.44
CA LEU A 204 9.38 11.33 18.71
C LEU A 204 8.51 12.58 18.72
N TYR A 205 7.38 12.54 18.01
CA TYR A 205 6.37 13.61 17.98
C TYR A 205 5.01 13.05 17.49
N GLY A 206 3.91 13.60 17.99
CA GLY A 206 2.55 13.24 17.56
C GLY A 206 2.01 11.97 18.21
N LYS A 207 1.05 11.33 17.54
CA LYS A 207 0.26 10.21 18.08
C LYS A 207 0.91 8.83 17.87
N GLY A 208 1.95 8.74 17.04
CA GLY A 208 2.54 7.46 16.63
C GLY A 208 1.78 6.74 15.50
N TYR A 209 0.75 7.38 14.95
CA TYR A 209 -0.02 6.95 13.78
C TYR A 209 -0.56 8.19 13.06
N ILE A 210 -1.13 7.98 11.88
CA ILE A 210 -2.02 8.95 11.21
C ILE A 210 -3.37 8.31 10.92
N GLU A 211 -4.34 9.12 10.56
CA GLU A 211 -5.66 8.71 10.11
C GLU A 211 -5.80 9.04 8.62
N ASP A 212 -6.47 8.17 7.87
CA ASP A 212 -6.85 8.40 6.48
C ASP A 212 -8.32 8.01 6.28
N GLU A 213 -8.93 8.46 5.21
CA GLU A 213 -10.32 8.11 4.87
C GLU A 213 -10.37 7.32 3.57
N LEU A 214 -11.23 6.30 3.55
CA LEU A 214 -11.50 5.50 2.37
C LEU A 214 -12.96 5.11 2.37
N LEU A 215 -13.68 5.43 1.28
CA LEU A 215 -15.12 5.23 1.17
C LEU A 215 -15.89 5.88 2.33
N GLY A 216 -15.41 7.00 2.88
CA GLY A 216 -16.03 7.68 4.02
C GLY A 216 -15.90 6.94 5.37
N LEU A 217 -14.96 6.00 5.49
CA LEU A 217 -14.57 5.37 6.75
C LEU A 217 -13.17 5.84 7.14
N THR A 218 -12.95 6.08 8.43
CA THR A 218 -11.66 6.52 8.96
C THR A 218 -10.80 5.33 9.41
N PHE A 219 -9.58 5.23 8.90
CA PHE A 219 -8.62 4.17 9.24
C PHE A 219 -7.40 4.75 9.93
N ARG A 220 -7.02 4.16 11.06
CA ARG A 220 -5.74 4.42 11.70
C ARG A 220 -4.64 3.65 10.99
N LEU A 221 -3.58 4.36 10.62
CA LEU A 221 -2.40 3.83 9.93
C LEU A 221 -1.15 3.95 10.82
N SER A 222 -0.63 2.81 11.28
CA SER A 222 0.66 2.71 11.98
C SER A 222 1.81 2.57 10.95
N PRO A 223 3.09 2.72 11.34
CA PRO A 223 4.23 2.63 10.41
C PRO A 223 4.23 1.39 9.52
N ALA A 224 3.96 0.22 10.11
CA ALA A 224 3.98 -1.07 9.45
C ALA A 224 2.65 -1.48 8.80
N SER A 225 1.53 -0.78 9.09
CA SER A 225 0.20 -1.19 8.59
C SER A 225 0.18 -1.17 7.05
N PHE A 226 -0.28 -2.25 6.41
CA PHE A 226 -0.51 -2.24 4.97
C PHE A 226 -1.69 -1.33 4.64
N TYR A 227 -1.52 -0.52 3.60
CA TYR A 227 -2.55 0.38 3.08
C TYR A 227 -2.21 0.66 1.63
N GLN A 228 -3.24 0.74 0.79
CA GLN A 228 -3.06 0.96 -0.63
C GLN A 228 -2.44 2.33 -0.89
N VAL A 229 -1.50 2.38 -1.84
CA VAL A 229 -0.69 3.58 -2.04
C VAL A 229 -1.37 4.63 -2.92
N ASN A 230 -2.47 4.28 -3.58
CA ASN A 230 -3.25 5.16 -4.45
C ASN A 230 -4.69 5.22 -3.93
N ALA A 231 -4.96 6.11 -2.96
CA ALA A 231 -6.25 6.17 -2.28
C ALA A 231 -7.41 6.36 -3.27
N LYS A 232 -7.31 7.33 -4.19
CA LYS A 232 -8.32 7.64 -5.21
C LYS A 232 -8.72 6.43 -6.07
N MET A 233 -7.72 5.63 -6.48
CA MET A 233 -8.00 4.42 -7.28
C MET A 233 -8.43 3.23 -6.43
N THR A 234 -8.04 3.20 -5.17
CA THR A 234 -8.48 2.19 -4.21
C THR A 234 -9.97 2.34 -3.90
N GLU A 235 -10.48 3.57 -3.79
CA GLU A 235 -11.93 3.81 -3.64
C GLU A 235 -12.69 3.20 -4.81
N LYS A 236 -12.28 3.52 -6.06
CA LYS A 236 -12.90 2.93 -7.26
C LYS A 236 -12.79 1.41 -7.28
N LEU A 237 -11.64 0.86 -6.91
CA LEU A 237 -11.40 -0.59 -6.83
C LEU A 237 -12.41 -1.26 -5.89
N TYR A 238 -12.58 -0.70 -4.70
CA TYR A 238 -13.48 -1.25 -3.70
C TYR A 238 -14.95 -0.98 -4.00
N GLU A 239 -15.31 0.16 -4.60
CA GLU A 239 -16.66 0.40 -5.12
C GLU A 239 -17.06 -0.66 -6.15
N ILE A 240 -16.17 -0.99 -7.09
CA ILE A 240 -16.41 -2.04 -8.08
C ILE A 240 -16.56 -3.40 -7.39
N ALA A 241 -15.65 -3.75 -6.48
CA ALA A 241 -15.73 -5.00 -5.72
C ALA A 241 -17.05 -5.13 -4.93
N LEU A 242 -17.47 -4.07 -4.23
CA LEU A 242 -18.73 -4.04 -3.50
C LEU A 242 -19.95 -4.10 -4.42
N SER A 243 -19.88 -3.46 -5.60
CA SER A 243 -20.95 -3.56 -6.61
C SER A 243 -21.10 -4.97 -7.16
N PHE A 244 -19.99 -5.70 -7.34
CA PHE A 244 -19.98 -7.10 -7.76
C PHE A 244 -20.52 -8.02 -6.67
N ALA A 245 -20.24 -7.66 -5.41
CA ALA A 245 -20.71 -8.40 -4.27
C ALA A 245 -22.24 -8.37 -4.13
N GLN A 246 -22.96 -7.39 -4.70
CA GLN A 246 -24.44 -7.28 -4.67
C GLN A 246 -25.05 -7.61 -3.30
N LEU A 247 -24.52 -6.95 -2.27
CA LEU A 247 -24.84 -7.26 -0.88
C LEU A 247 -26.24 -6.81 -0.49
N THR A 248 -26.89 -7.64 0.31
CA THR A 248 -28.18 -7.37 0.94
C THR A 248 -28.08 -7.49 2.47
N PRO A 249 -29.01 -6.91 3.23
CA PRO A 249 -29.03 -7.03 4.70
C PRO A 249 -29.17 -8.47 5.23
N ASN A 250 -29.43 -9.46 4.35
CA ASN A 250 -29.55 -10.87 4.71
C ASN A 250 -28.27 -11.68 4.42
N ASP A 251 -27.25 -11.05 3.82
CA ASP A 251 -26.03 -11.74 3.45
C ASP A 251 -25.03 -11.76 4.61
N THR A 252 -24.43 -12.93 4.83
CA THR A 252 -23.21 -13.09 5.63
C THR A 252 -22.00 -13.05 4.70
N VAL A 253 -21.10 -12.09 4.92
CA VAL A 253 -19.93 -11.84 4.07
C VAL A 253 -18.65 -12.24 4.79
N LEU A 254 -17.77 -12.95 4.09
CA LEU A 254 -16.38 -13.13 4.50
C LEU A 254 -15.48 -12.17 3.73
N ASP A 255 -14.71 -11.36 4.44
CA ASP A 255 -13.56 -10.59 3.94
C ASP A 255 -12.28 -11.38 4.29
N ALA A 256 -11.74 -12.10 3.30
CA ALA A 256 -10.53 -12.90 3.45
C ALA A 256 -9.29 -12.08 3.09
N TYR A 257 -8.21 -12.25 3.86
CA TYR A 257 -7.01 -11.40 3.77
C TYR A 257 -7.33 -9.94 4.13
N CYS A 258 -8.20 -9.75 5.12
CA CYS A 258 -8.86 -8.45 5.35
C CYS A 258 -7.89 -7.33 5.77
N GLY A 259 -6.64 -7.66 6.17
CA GLY A 259 -5.67 -6.67 6.65
C GLY A 259 -6.24 -5.85 7.81
N VAL A 260 -6.32 -4.53 7.62
CA VAL A 260 -6.89 -3.58 8.61
C VAL A 260 -8.41 -3.40 8.48
N GLY A 261 -9.08 -4.26 7.70
CA GLY A 261 -10.53 -4.37 7.55
C GLY A 261 -11.18 -3.44 6.52
N THR A 262 -10.42 -2.89 5.58
CA THR A 262 -10.90 -1.83 4.67
C THR A 262 -12.13 -2.24 3.87
N ILE A 263 -12.09 -3.41 3.22
CA ILE A 263 -13.17 -3.90 2.37
C ILE A 263 -14.36 -4.37 3.23
N GLY A 264 -14.11 -5.18 4.25
CA GLY A 264 -15.15 -5.72 5.13
C GLY A 264 -15.96 -4.64 5.85
N MET A 265 -15.31 -3.57 6.34
CA MET A 265 -16.03 -2.45 6.97
C MET A 265 -16.86 -1.66 5.95
N ALA A 266 -16.43 -1.56 4.69
CA ALA A 266 -17.25 -0.94 3.66
C ALA A 266 -18.45 -1.84 3.28
N ALA A 267 -18.24 -3.16 3.20
CA ALA A 267 -19.27 -4.16 2.96
C ALA A 267 -20.34 -4.18 4.06
N SER A 268 -19.97 -3.90 5.31
CA SER A 268 -20.87 -3.94 6.47
C SER A 268 -21.99 -2.89 6.41
N ARG A 269 -21.87 -1.88 5.54
CA ARG A 269 -22.96 -0.91 5.30
C ARG A 269 -24.19 -1.52 4.64
N SER A 270 -24.00 -2.62 3.89
CA SER A 270 -25.07 -3.26 3.11
C SER A 270 -25.32 -4.70 3.53
N ALA A 271 -24.32 -5.39 4.09
CA ALA A 271 -24.43 -6.77 4.56
C ALA A 271 -25.10 -6.86 5.94
N GLY A 272 -25.73 -8.00 6.22
CA GLY A 272 -26.27 -8.30 7.54
C GLY A 272 -25.18 -8.54 8.58
N GLN A 273 -24.16 -9.31 8.20
CA GLN A 273 -22.99 -9.61 9.03
C GLN A 273 -21.74 -9.70 8.16
N VAL A 274 -20.61 -9.24 8.70
CA VAL A 274 -19.29 -9.36 8.06
C VAL A 274 -18.31 -10.06 8.99
N ILE A 275 -17.52 -10.96 8.42
CA ILE A 275 -16.45 -11.68 9.08
C ILE A 275 -15.15 -11.34 8.37
N GLY A 276 -14.20 -10.70 9.06
CA GLY A 276 -12.86 -10.47 8.54
C GLY A 276 -11.87 -11.51 9.05
N VAL A 277 -11.10 -12.12 8.16
CA VAL A 277 -10.05 -13.10 8.54
C VAL A 277 -8.69 -12.64 8.00
N GLU A 278 -7.72 -12.55 8.90
CA GLU A 278 -6.36 -12.09 8.60
C GLU A 278 -5.34 -12.84 9.47
N LEU A 279 -4.24 -13.30 8.87
CA LEU A 279 -3.20 -14.06 9.57
C LEU A 279 -2.39 -13.16 10.52
N ASN A 280 -2.18 -11.89 10.14
CA ASN A 280 -1.41 -10.93 10.89
C ASN A 280 -2.20 -10.37 12.09
N LYS A 281 -1.84 -10.83 13.29
CA LYS A 281 -2.41 -10.38 14.58
C LYS A 281 -2.35 -8.85 14.79
N ALA A 282 -1.32 -8.17 14.28
CA ALA A 282 -1.23 -6.72 14.40
C ALA A 282 -2.26 -6.02 13.50
N ALA A 283 -2.45 -6.50 12.28
CA ALA A 283 -3.47 -6.00 11.37
C ALA A 283 -4.90 -6.23 11.92
N VAL A 284 -5.18 -7.39 12.52
CA VAL A 284 -6.46 -7.66 13.19
C VAL A 284 -6.72 -6.70 14.36
N ARG A 285 -5.71 -6.39 15.17
CA ARG A 285 -5.85 -5.39 16.25
C ARG A 285 -6.17 -4.01 15.70
N ASP A 286 -5.53 -3.61 14.60
CA ASP A 286 -5.83 -2.36 13.90
C ASP A 286 -7.26 -2.40 13.33
N ALA A 287 -7.71 -3.52 12.75
CA ALA A 287 -9.05 -3.70 12.20
C ALA A 287 -10.15 -3.57 13.26
N ILE A 288 -9.98 -4.21 14.44
CA ILE A 288 -10.91 -4.07 15.57
C ILE A 288 -10.98 -2.62 16.05
N ALA A 289 -9.82 -1.95 16.17
CA ALA A 289 -9.78 -0.55 16.57
C ALA A 289 -10.46 0.36 15.53
N ASN A 290 -10.31 0.07 14.24
CA ASN A 290 -10.96 0.79 13.16
C ASN A 290 -12.48 0.56 13.12
N ALA A 291 -12.97 -0.66 13.33
CA ALA A 291 -14.41 -0.91 13.40
C ALA A 291 -15.06 -0.17 14.57
N LYS A 292 -14.44 -0.21 15.76
CA LYS A 292 -14.90 0.57 16.91
C LYS A 292 -14.92 2.08 16.62
N ARG A 293 -13.90 2.59 15.93
CA ARG A 293 -13.80 4.00 15.56
C ARG A 293 -14.90 4.44 14.60
N ASN A 294 -15.26 3.59 13.65
CA ASN A 294 -16.32 3.86 12.68
C ASN A 294 -17.72 3.51 13.22
N GLY A 295 -17.84 3.05 14.47
CA GLY A 295 -19.12 2.66 15.06
C GLY A 295 -19.76 1.45 14.38
N ILE A 296 -18.95 0.55 13.81
CA ILE A 296 -19.43 -0.63 13.08
C ILE A 296 -19.53 -1.81 14.03
N GLU A 297 -20.75 -2.30 14.25
CA GLU A 297 -21.05 -3.38 15.20
C GLU A 297 -21.29 -4.73 14.53
N ASN A 298 -21.67 -4.75 13.25
CA ASN A 298 -21.99 -5.95 12.48
C ASN A 298 -20.78 -6.55 11.75
N ILE A 299 -19.57 -6.36 12.30
CA ILE A 299 -18.33 -6.98 11.80
C ILE A 299 -17.54 -7.62 12.93
N ARG A 300 -16.98 -8.80 12.68
CA ARG A 300 -16.08 -9.51 13.60
C ARG A 300 -14.78 -9.88 12.90
N PHE A 301 -13.65 -9.74 13.60
CA PHE A 301 -12.33 -10.07 13.04
C PHE A 301 -11.70 -11.26 13.76
N PHE A 302 -11.07 -12.14 12.98
CA PHE A 302 -10.36 -13.33 13.46
C PHE A 302 -8.91 -13.31 12.98
N ALA A 303 -8.00 -13.53 13.93
CA ALA A 303 -6.58 -13.72 13.64
C ALA A 303 -6.30 -15.20 13.35
N ASP A 304 -6.47 -15.60 12.09
CA ASP A 304 -6.51 -17.02 11.69
C ASP A 304 -6.05 -17.25 10.25
N ASP A 305 -5.78 -18.51 9.90
CA ASP A 305 -5.66 -18.93 8.50
C ASP A 305 -7.06 -18.99 7.87
N ALA A 306 -7.25 -18.26 6.77
CA ALA A 306 -8.54 -18.17 6.10
C ALA A 306 -9.02 -19.51 5.54
N SER A 307 -8.11 -20.42 5.17
CA SER A 307 -8.47 -21.77 4.70
C SER A 307 -9.02 -22.62 5.85
N ASP A 308 -8.37 -22.58 7.01
CA ASP A 308 -8.79 -23.32 8.21
C ASP A 308 -10.10 -22.76 8.77
N PHE A 309 -10.26 -21.45 8.77
CA PHE A 309 -11.50 -20.80 9.13
C PHE A 309 -12.67 -21.29 8.26
N LEU A 310 -12.50 -21.25 6.93
CA LEU A 310 -13.52 -21.70 5.98
C LEU A 310 -13.86 -23.19 6.11
N LEU A 311 -12.90 -24.05 6.44
CA LEU A 311 -13.17 -25.46 6.69
C LEU A 311 -14.07 -25.65 7.91
N ARG A 312 -13.80 -24.94 9.02
CA ARG A 312 -14.65 -25.00 10.21
C ARG A 312 -16.06 -24.46 9.95
N VAL A 313 -16.21 -23.39 9.16
CA VAL A 313 -17.52 -22.89 8.72
C VAL A 313 -18.26 -23.93 7.88
N ALA A 314 -17.55 -24.63 6.98
CA ALA A 314 -18.15 -25.70 6.18
C ALA A 314 -18.61 -26.89 7.05
N GLU A 315 -17.84 -27.22 8.09
CA GLU A 315 -18.16 -28.29 9.04
C GLU A 315 -19.31 -27.93 9.98
N SER A 316 -19.40 -26.67 10.43
CA SER A 316 -20.51 -26.21 11.30
C SER A 316 -21.83 -26.05 10.55
N GLY A 317 -21.79 -26.02 9.20
CA GLY A 317 -22.96 -25.76 8.37
C GLY A 317 -23.43 -24.31 8.40
N GLU A 318 -22.61 -23.40 8.93
CA GLU A 318 -22.89 -21.97 8.93
C GLU A 318 -22.95 -21.42 7.51
N LYS A 319 -23.93 -20.55 7.28
CA LYS A 319 -24.19 -19.97 5.96
C LYS A 319 -23.25 -18.80 5.70
N LEU A 320 -22.59 -18.84 4.54
CA LEU A 320 -21.73 -17.78 4.04
C LEU A 320 -22.18 -17.46 2.61
N ASP A 321 -22.74 -16.26 2.40
CA ASP A 321 -23.38 -15.88 1.13
C ASP A 321 -22.37 -15.35 0.12
N VAL A 322 -21.38 -14.58 0.58
CA VAL A 322 -20.40 -13.91 -0.30
C VAL A 322 -19.00 -14.02 0.32
N VAL A 323 -18.02 -14.39 -0.50
CA VAL A 323 -16.60 -14.29 -0.17
C VAL A 323 -16.00 -13.13 -0.95
N ILE A 324 -15.42 -12.16 -0.26
CA ILE A 324 -14.56 -11.13 -0.85
C ILE A 324 -13.12 -11.47 -0.47
N MET A 325 -12.19 -11.40 -1.42
CA MET A 325 -10.79 -11.75 -1.20
C MET A 325 -9.85 -10.81 -1.94
N ASP A 326 -8.81 -10.35 -1.24
CA ASP A 326 -7.71 -9.52 -1.78
C ASP A 326 -6.35 -10.17 -1.42
N PRO A 327 -6.00 -11.32 -2.03
CA PRO A 327 -4.79 -12.06 -1.68
C PRO A 327 -3.50 -11.32 -2.08
N PRO A 328 -2.35 -11.73 -1.53
CA PRO A 328 -1.06 -11.19 -1.95
C PRO A 328 -0.76 -11.48 -3.43
N ARG A 329 0.31 -10.86 -3.95
CA ARG A 329 0.73 -10.96 -5.36
C ARG A 329 0.95 -12.39 -5.90
N SER A 330 1.16 -13.37 -5.02
CA SER A 330 1.24 -14.80 -5.37
C SER A 330 -0.11 -15.43 -5.73
N GLY A 331 -1.21 -14.68 -5.58
CA GLY A 331 -2.58 -15.18 -5.60
C GLY A 331 -2.90 -16.00 -4.35
N SER A 332 -4.04 -16.70 -4.41
CA SER A 332 -4.48 -17.60 -3.34
C SER A 332 -3.90 -18.99 -3.49
N THR A 333 -3.87 -19.73 -2.39
CA THR A 333 -3.48 -21.14 -2.40
C THR A 333 -4.63 -22.00 -2.90
N GLU A 334 -4.30 -23.14 -3.51
CA GLU A 334 -5.33 -24.10 -3.93
C GLU A 334 -6.17 -24.56 -2.72
N ARG A 335 -5.54 -24.78 -1.56
CA ARG A 335 -6.22 -25.11 -0.30
C ARG A 335 -7.30 -24.07 0.04
N PHE A 336 -6.97 -22.78 -0.02
CA PHE A 336 -7.92 -21.71 0.27
C PHE A 336 -9.10 -21.73 -0.73
N LEU A 337 -8.81 -21.81 -2.03
CA LEU A 337 -9.85 -21.82 -3.06
C LEU A 337 -10.80 -23.01 -2.90
N GLN A 338 -10.26 -24.19 -2.58
CA GLN A 338 -11.05 -25.39 -2.27
C GLN A 338 -11.94 -25.16 -1.04
N SER A 339 -11.39 -24.62 0.06
CA SER A 339 -12.16 -24.29 1.26
C SER A 339 -13.28 -23.27 0.99
N ALA A 340 -13.00 -22.23 0.20
CA ALA A 340 -13.99 -21.23 -0.19
C ALA A 340 -15.12 -21.83 -1.02
N CYS A 341 -14.82 -22.81 -1.89
CA CYS A 341 -15.85 -23.49 -2.66
C CYS A 341 -16.71 -24.44 -1.80
N LYS A 342 -16.16 -25.02 -0.72
CA LYS A 342 -16.87 -25.95 0.19
C LYS A 342 -18.00 -25.27 0.96
N VAL A 343 -17.86 -24.01 1.33
CA VAL A 343 -18.95 -23.24 1.99
C VAL A 343 -20.02 -22.76 0.99
N LYS A 344 -19.83 -23.04 -0.31
CA LYS A 344 -20.80 -22.81 -1.40
C LYS A 344 -21.40 -21.38 -1.41
N PRO A 345 -20.57 -20.31 -1.35
CA PRO A 345 -21.09 -18.95 -1.45
C PRO A 345 -21.82 -18.74 -2.78
N LYS A 346 -22.79 -17.83 -2.80
CA LYS A 346 -23.46 -17.42 -4.05
C LYS A 346 -22.47 -16.72 -4.98
N ARG A 347 -21.61 -15.87 -4.41
CA ARG A 347 -20.66 -15.02 -5.13
C ARG A 347 -19.28 -15.07 -4.49
N ILE A 348 -18.25 -15.04 -5.33
CA ILE A 348 -16.87 -14.78 -4.93
C ILE A 348 -16.42 -13.52 -5.66
N VAL A 349 -16.03 -12.49 -4.91
CA VAL A 349 -15.41 -11.28 -5.45
C VAL A 349 -13.92 -11.34 -5.20
N TYR A 350 -13.14 -11.44 -6.28
CA TYR A 350 -11.69 -11.55 -6.23
C TYR A 350 -11.07 -10.24 -6.67
N VAL A 351 -10.39 -9.55 -5.75
CA VAL A 351 -9.52 -8.40 -6.00
C VAL A 351 -8.09 -8.90 -6.19
N SER A 352 -7.42 -8.55 -7.28
CA SER A 352 -6.09 -9.09 -7.58
C SER A 352 -5.15 -8.05 -8.17
N CYS A 353 -3.96 -7.95 -7.59
CA CYS A 353 -2.86 -7.13 -8.12
C CYS A 353 -2.00 -7.82 -9.19
N ASN A 354 -2.37 -9.05 -9.59
CA ASN A 354 -1.61 -9.83 -10.56
C ASN A 354 -2.55 -10.67 -11.46
N PRO A 355 -2.76 -10.27 -12.73
CA PRO A 355 -3.66 -10.96 -13.64
C PRO A 355 -3.21 -12.38 -14.00
N GLU A 356 -1.92 -12.71 -13.92
CA GLU A 356 -1.43 -14.06 -14.20
C GLU A 356 -1.86 -15.06 -13.12
N THR A 357 -1.69 -14.69 -11.85
CA THR A 357 -2.14 -15.53 -10.73
C THR A 357 -3.66 -15.55 -10.61
N LEU A 358 -4.34 -14.44 -10.96
CA LEU A 358 -5.78 -14.43 -11.10
C LEU A 358 -6.24 -15.45 -12.15
N ALA A 359 -5.63 -15.47 -13.34
CA ALA A 359 -5.97 -16.43 -14.39
C ALA A 359 -5.78 -17.89 -13.93
N ARG A 360 -4.70 -18.19 -13.19
CA ARG A 360 -4.49 -19.51 -12.57
C ARG A 360 -5.63 -19.86 -11.61
N ASP A 361 -5.99 -18.94 -10.71
CA ASP A 361 -6.97 -19.18 -9.66
C ASP A 361 -8.40 -19.31 -10.22
N LEU A 362 -8.76 -18.50 -11.22
CA LEU A 362 -10.02 -18.63 -11.97
C LEU A 362 -10.15 -20.01 -12.64
N GLN A 363 -9.04 -20.54 -13.16
CA GLN A 363 -9.01 -21.89 -13.75
C GLN A 363 -9.27 -22.99 -12.72
N LEU A 364 -8.78 -22.81 -11.48
CA LEU A 364 -9.05 -23.74 -10.37
C LEU A 364 -10.50 -23.62 -9.91
N LEU A 365 -11.01 -22.40 -9.69
CA LEU A 365 -12.40 -22.15 -9.28
C LEU A 365 -13.42 -22.73 -10.27
N LYS A 366 -13.14 -22.69 -11.57
CA LYS A 366 -13.96 -23.32 -12.61
C LYS A 366 -14.13 -24.84 -12.40
N ARG A 367 -13.14 -25.54 -11.84
CA ARG A 367 -13.25 -26.98 -11.52
C ARG A 367 -14.26 -27.26 -10.40
N TRP A 368 -14.58 -26.24 -9.60
CA TRP A 368 -15.55 -26.27 -8.50
C TRP A 368 -16.88 -25.61 -8.87
N ASN A 369 -17.16 -25.47 -10.17
CA ASN A 369 -18.40 -24.91 -10.72
C ASN A 369 -18.62 -23.42 -10.41
N TYR A 370 -17.55 -22.67 -10.13
CA TYR A 370 -17.57 -21.20 -10.09
C TYR A 370 -17.07 -20.64 -11.40
N HIS A 371 -17.91 -19.84 -12.05
CA HIS A 371 -17.62 -19.25 -13.34
C HIS A 371 -17.43 -17.76 -13.19
N CYS A 372 -16.43 -17.22 -13.89
CA CYS A 372 -16.23 -15.79 -13.92
C CYS A 372 -17.27 -15.15 -14.83
N GLU A 373 -18.05 -14.23 -14.27
CA GLU A 373 -19.12 -13.54 -15.00
C GLU A 373 -18.69 -12.15 -15.46
N ARG A 374 -17.84 -11.47 -14.67
CA ARG A 374 -17.35 -10.12 -14.96
C ARG A 374 -15.92 -9.92 -14.50
N ILE A 375 -15.13 -9.16 -15.27
CA ILE A 375 -13.76 -8.76 -14.94
C ILE A 375 -13.57 -7.30 -15.32
N VAL A 376 -13.11 -6.47 -14.37
CA VAL A 376 -12.76 -5.07 -14.62
C VAL A 376 -11.29 -4.83 -14.25
N PRO A 377 -10.43 -4.49 -15.24
CA PRO A 377 -9.07 -4.04 -14.98
C PRO A 377 -9.06 -2.59 -14.46
N ILE A 378 -8.17 -2.27 -13.54
CA ILE A 378 -8.09 -0.96 -12.89
C ILE A 378 -6.64 -0.49 -12.83
N ASP A 379 -6.38 0.73 -13.30
CA ASP A 379 -5.05 1.32 -13.28
C ASP A 379 -4.71 1.95 -11.92
N ASN A 380 -4.51 1.11 -10.91
CA ASN A 380 -4.10 1.56 -9.57
C ASN A 380 -2.65 2.07 -9.53
N PHE A 381 -1.83 1.67 -10.51
CA PHE A 381 -0.42 2.04 -10.61
C PHE A 381 -0.04 2.58 -12.01
N PRO A 382 -0.47 3.81 -12.35
CA PRO A 382 -0.02 4.51 -13.55
C PRO A 382 1.51 4.55 -13.66
N LEU A 383 2.05 4.64 -14.88
CA LEU A 383 3.49 4.62 -15.20
C LEU A 383 4.22 3.30 -14.87
N THR A 384 3.50 2.28 -14.41
CA THR A 384 4.03 0.92 -14.17
C THR A 384 3.27 -0.11 -15.00
N GLU A 385 3.82 -1.32 -15.11
CA GLU A 385 3.15 -2.46 -15.74
C GLU A 385 2.09 -3.12 -14.85
N HIS A 386 2.07 -2.82 -13.55
CA HIS A 386 1.15 -3.43 -12.60
C HIS A 386 -0.30 -3.08 -12.94
N LEU A 387 -1.17 -4.08 -12.75
CA LEU A 387 -2.57 -4.00 -13.10
C LEU A 387 -3.39 -4.66 -12.00
N GLU A 388 -4.30 -3.89 -11.42
CA GLU A 388 -5.31 -4.44 -10.52
C GLU A 388 -6.48 -4.96 -11.35
N CYS A 389 -7.15 -6.01 -10.88
CA CYS A 389 -8.35 -6.57 -11.50
C CYS A 389 -9.36 -6.94 -10.41
N VAL A 390 -10.65 -6.69 -10.68
CA VAL A 390 -11.75 -7.23 -9.88
C VAL A 390 -12.49 -8.25 -10.73
N ALA A 391 -12.67 -9.46 -10.22
CA ALA A 391 -13.44 -10.51 -10.86
C ALA A 391 -14.65 -10.89 -10.00
N LEU A 392 -15.82 -11.02 -10.63
CA LEU A 392 -17.00 -11.65 -10.05
C LEU A 392 -17.03 -13.10 -10.51
N LEU A 393 -17.15 -14.02 -9.56
CA LEU A 393 -17.50 -15.40 -9.84
C LEU A 393 -18.82 -15.76 -9.21
N GLU A 394 -19.62 -16.52 -9.95
CA GLU A 394 -20.88 -17.07 -9.49
C GLU A 394 -20.88 -18.58 -9.68
N LYS A 395 -21.60 -19.26 -8.78
CA LYS A 395 -21.79 -20.69 -8.90
C LYS A 395 -22.87 -20.97 -9.95
N LYS A 396 -22.56 -21.75 -10.99
CA LYS A 396 -23.59 -22.18 -11.94
C LYS A 396 -24.44 -23.31 -11.35
N SER A 397 -25.74 -23.30 -11.68
CA SER A 397 -26.67 -24.36 -11.26
C SER A 397 -26.39 -25.66 -12.01
#